data_AF-A0A367IU74-F1
#
_entry.id   AF-A0A367IU74-F1
#
_cell.length_a   1.000
_cell.length_b   1.000
_cell.length_c   1.000
_cell.angle_alpha   90.00
_cell.angle_beta   90.00
_cell.angle_gamma   90.00
#
_symmetry.space_group_name_H-M   'P 1'
#
loop_
_entity.id
_entity.type
_entity.pdbx_description
1 polymer ?
#
loop_
_entity_poly.entity_id
_entity_poly.type
_entity_poly.pdbx_seq_one_letter_code
_entity_poly.pdbx_strand_id
1 'polypeptide(L)'
;SSFKDVYGRSLLMRGINICGSSKLPTHPYPGSTHLYDEHLFWDHRNVSFVGRPFPLEEADEHLSRLRAWGLTLIRLLVPWESLEHAGPGQYDQEYIEYLRALIQMMPRYGLKCMIDPHQDTWSRFSGGSGAPGWTFEVAGMNIKHFKETGAAYVHNTNAVPGDPLPMVWPTNYTKLASCTMFTLFFGGDVFAPKRHYQGKSVQQFLNDCFVNCYHHLATCFADLEAVMGFEFMNEPHPGYIGLEQLDAFDPITNLIFGDSPTPLQSFALGDRIPQKVGVYIKSWPFPTKKSHERIMNPRRLSAWTSECVWKEHGVWKPDEITGDPVLVDSQYFAKDPATGRPVSFYDDFYKPLVNRYAKTIQSVKQDWYCLVEPLANERAPVYTKEDHHHNIIFSPHWYDLNCVFYKKFNGRMTHDVQCLQRGGNVFNATYFGRNGAKKNYTRQIKNIKQDGLRDMGDKPCILGEVGIPMDLNDKIAFKDDNYSDHIHFLDAIIYALETNLIHFTQV
;
A
#
# COMPACT_ATOMS: atom_id res chain seq x y z
N SER A 1 5.78 -17.43 18.86
CA SER A 1 4.85 -18.58 18.82
C SER A 1 4.68 -19.03 17.36
N SER A 2 3.98 -20.13 17.10
CA SER A 2 3.80 -20.71 15.75
C SER A 2 2.33 -20.91 15.45
N PHE A 3 1.96 -20.88 14.16
CA PHE A 3 0.67 -21.42 13.74
C PHE A 3 0.61 -22.92 14.04
N LYS A 4 -0.54 -23.38 14.54
CA LYS A 4 -0.77 -24.78 14.87
C LYS A 4 -2.00 -25.29 14.17
N ASP A 5 -1.97 -26.55 13.77
CA ASP A 5 -3.17 -27.25 13.35
C ASP A 5 -3.92 -27.90 14.52
N VAL A 6 -5.02 -28.57 14.20
CA VAL A 6 -5.88 -29.29 15.16
C VAL A 6 -5.16 -30.43 15.89
N TYR A 7 -4.01 -30.89 15.39
CA TYR A 7 -3.17 -31.93 16.01
C TYR A 7 -2.05 -31.33 16.87
N GLY A 8 -1.98 -29.99 16.98
CA GLY A 8 -0.96 -29.28 17.74
C GLY A 8 0.40 -29.19 17.04
N ARG A 9 0.50 -29.56 15.76
CA ARG A 9 1.75 -29.48 14.99
C ARG A 9 2.04 -28.03 14.62
N SER A 10 3.28 -27.60 14.79
CA SER A 10 3.73 -26.30 14.28
C SER A 10 3.77 -26.32 12.76
N LEU A 11 3.07 -25.38 12.13
CA LEU A 11 3.02 -25.23 10.69
C LEU A 11 4.13 -24.29 10.22
N LEU A 12 4.68 -24.55 9.03
CA LEU A 12 5.49 -23.62 8.27
C LEU A 12 4.73 -23.24 7.00
N MET A 13 3.98 -22.14 7.07
CA MET A 13 3.19 -21.69 5.92
C MET A 13 4.11 -21.00 4.90
N ARG A 14 4.06 -21.50 3.68
CA ARG A 14 4.75 -20.95 2.52
C ARG A 14 3.71 -20.71 1.45
N GLY A 15 3.68 -19.50 0.93
CA GLY A 15 2.64 -19.12 0.00
C GLY A 15 3.10 -18.17 -1.07
N ILE A 16 2.12 -17.69 -1.81
CA ILE A 16 2.28 -16.70 -2.86
C ILE A 16 1.15 -15.69 -2.79
N ASN A 17 1.46 -14.47 -3.20
CA ASN A 17 0.49 -13.44 -3.52
C ASN A 17 -0.11 -13.75 -4.88
N ILE A 18 -1.43 -13.88 -4.96
CA ILE A 18 -2.11 -13.93 -6.24
C ILE A 18 -2.61 -12.51 -6.53
N CYS A 19 -1.68 -11.66 -6.99
CA CYS A 19 -1.81 -10.20 -6.84
C CYS A 19 -1.97 -9.39 -8.12
N GLY A 20 -1.01 -9.47 -9.05
CA GLY A 20 -0.83 -8.43 -10.07
C GLY A 20 -2.05 -8.20 -10.95
N SER A 21 -2.76 -9.27 -11.31
CA SER A 21 -3.98 -9.19 -12.12
C SER A 21 -5.18 -8.69 -11.31
N SER A 22 -5.25 -8.92 -10.00
CA SER A 22 -6.39 -8.54 -9.15
C SER A 22 -6.47 -7.04 -8.86
N LYS A 23 -5.38 -6.29 -9.09
CA LYS A 23 -5.29 -4.85 -8.77
C LYS A 23 -6.16 -3.97 -9.66
N LEU A 24 -6.57 -4.45 -10.83
CA LEU A 24 -7.28 -3.67 -11.84
C LEU A 24 -8.44 -4.48 -12.45
N PRO A 25 -9.52 -3.79 -12.87
CA PRO A 25 -10.70 -4.48 -13.41
C PRO A 25 -10.38 -5.26 -14.71
N THR A 26 -11.22 -6.24 -15.03
CA THR A 26 -11.22 -6.97 -16.32
C THR A 26 -11.94 -6.19 -17.41
N HIS A 27 -12.99 -5.44 -17.05
CA HIS A 27 -13.80 -4.61 -17.94
C HIS A 27 -13.92 -3.18 -17.40
N PRO A 28 -13.97 -2.15 -18.29
CA PRO A 28 -14.16 -2.21 -19.74
C PRO A 28 -12.90 -2.55 -20.58
N TYR A 29 -11.70 -2.49 -20.01
CA TYR A 29 -10.48 -3.02 -20.64
C TYR A 29 -9.64 -3.79 -19.61
N PRO A 30 -8.91 -4.84 -20.01
CA PRO A 30 -8.30 -5.81 -19.11
C PRO A 30 -7.06 -5.28 -18.38
N GLY A 31 -7.24 -4.33 -17.46
CA GLY A 31 -6.27 -3.92 -16.44
C GLY A 31 -4.90 -3.47 -16.98
N SER A 32 -4.84 -2.96 -18.20
CA SER A 32 -3.60 -2.47 -18.79
C SER A 32 -3.45 -0.98 -18.57
N THR A 33 -2.55 -0.59 -17.67
CA THR A 33 -2.30 0.84 -17.32
C THR A 33 -1.71 1.68 -18.46
N HIS A 34 -1.25 1.04 -19.53
CA HIS A 34 -0.72 1.69 -20.73
C HIS A 34 -1.79 1.96 -21.80
N LEU A 35 -3.00 1.40 -21.65
CA LEU A 35 -4.13 1.69 -22.53
C LEU A 35 -4.94 2.84 -21.95
N TYR A 36 -5.31 3.81 -22.78
CA TYR A 36 -6.13 4.95 -22.37
C TYR A 36 -7.26 5.17 -23.37
N ASP A 37 -8.49 5.04 -22.86
CA ASP A 37 -9.70 5.49 -23.52
C ASP A 37 -10.37 6.52 -22.62
N GLU A 38 -10.61 7.72 -23.12
CA GLU A 38 -11.11 8.83 -22.31
C GLU A 38 -12.51 8.57 -21.75
N HIS A 39 -13.38 7.83 -22.45
CA HIS A 39 -14.72 7.56 -21.95
C HIS A 39 -14.70 6.43 -20.92
N LEU A 40 -14.02 5.34 -21.24
CA LEU A 40 -14.01 4.13 -20.43
C LEU A 40 -13.15 4.28 -19.16
N PHE A 41 -12.04 5.02 -19.22
CA PHE A 41 -11.15 5.19 -18.06
C PHE A 41 -11.84 5.91 -16.89
N TRP A 42 -12.63 6.93 -17.19
CA TRP A 42 -13.33 7.74 -16.19
C TRP A 42 -14.65 7.12 -15.72
N ASP A 43 -15.18 6.11 -16.41
CA ASP A 43 -16.33 5.34 -15.95
C ASP A 43 -15.90 4.31 -14.89
N HIS A 44 -15.72 4.80 -13.66
CA HIS A 44 -15.24 3.99 -12.55
C HIS A 44 -16.31 3.18 -11.84
N ARG A 45 -17.58 3.47 -12.13
CA ARG A 45 -18.73 2.85 -11.47
C ARG A 45 -19.31 1.66 -12.25
N ASN A 46 -18.94 1.50 -13.51
CA ASN A 46 -19.35 0.37 -14.35
C ASN A 46 -18.12 -0.47 -14.76
N VAL A 47 -17.46 -1.05 -13.76
CA VAL A 47 -16.31 -1.94 -13.96
C VAL A 47 -16.64 -3.34 -13.46
N SER A 48 -15.87 -4.34 -13.88
CA SER A 48 -15.99 -5.68 -13.32
C SER A 48 -14.62 -6.23 -12.97
N PHE A 49 -14.56 -7.00 -11.88
CA PHE A 49 -13.38 -7.75 -11.47
C PHE A 49 -13.55 -9.25 -11.64
N VAL A 50 -14.71 -9.71 -12.14
CA VAL A 50 -14.95 -11.12 -12.47
C VAL A 50 -13.88 -11.60 -13.45
N GLY A 51 -13.32 -12.78 -13.18
CA GLY A 51 -12.18 -13.33 -13.90
C GLY A 51 -10.80 -12.88 -13.37
N ARG A 52 -10.74 -12.06 -12.31
CA ARG A 52 -9.51 -11.84 -11.54
C ARG A 52 -9.44 -12.77 -10.34
N PRO A 53 -8.29 -13.39 -10.03
CA PRO A 53 -6.98 -13.17 -10.65
C PRO A 53 -6.79 -13.85 -12.01
N PHE A 54 -7.55 -14.90 -12.30
CA PHE A 54 -7.57 -15.65 -13.57
C PHE A 54 -8.92 -16.38 -13.68
N PRO A 55 -9.43 -16.67 -14.89
CA PRO A 55 -10.74 -17.33 -15.07
C PRO A 55 -10.88 -18.67 -14.30
N LEU A 56 -12.11 -19.03 -13.91
CA LEU A 56 -12.36 -20.24 -13.10
C LEU A 56 -11.95 -21.52 -13.85
N GLU A 57 -12.07 -21.54 -15.17
CA GLU A 57 -11.65 -22.64 -16.03
C GLU A 57 -10.13 -22.90 -15.99
N GLU A 58 -9.33 -21.89 -15.65
CA GLU A 58 -7.87 -21.99 -15.49
C GLU A 58 -7.47 -22.30 -14.03
N ALA A 59 -8.41 -22.24 -13.08
CA ALA A 59 -8.12 -22.32 -11.66
C ALA A 59 -7.54 -23.67 -11.24
N ASP A 60 -8.00 -24.79 -11.80
CA ASP A 60 -7.45 -26.11 -11.50
C ASP A 60 -5.97 -26.21 -11.92
N GLU A 61 -5.58 -25.60 -13.05
CA GLU A 61 -4.18 -25.56 -13.48
C GLU A 61 -3.33 -24.73 -12.50
N HIS A 62 -3.76 -23.52 -12.18
CA HIS A 62 -3.03 -22.64 -11.26
C HIS A 62 -2.90 -23.25 -9.86
N LEU A 63 -3.99 -23.73 -9.27
CA LEU A 63 -3.96 -24.31 -7.92
C LEU A 63 -3.14 -25.61 -7.87
N SER A 64 -3.20 -26.44 -8.91
CA SER A 64 -2.36 -27.65 -9.00
C SER A 64 -0.87 -27.31 -9.09
N ARG A 65 -0.51 -26.24 -9.82
CA ARG A 65 0.86 -25.74 -9.93
C ARG A 65 1.40 -25.26 -8.59
N LEU A 66 0.62 -24.47 -7.85
CA LEU A 66 1.01 -24.00 -6.51
C LEU A 66 1.27 -25.16 -5.54
N ARG A 67 0.39 -26.17 -5.56
CA ARG A 67 0.57 -27.41 -4.80
C ARG A 67 1.84 -28.16 -5.21
N ALA A 68 2.10 -28.29 -6.52
CA ALA A 68 3.29 -28.97 -7.03
C ALA A 68 4.60 -28.27 -6.61
N TRP A 69 4.57 -26.95 -6.43
CA TRP A 69 5.67 -26.17 -5.86
C TRP A 69 5.80 -26.28 -4.34
N GLY A 70 4.90 -27.01 -3.67
CA GLY A 70 4.91 -27.22 -2.23
C GLY A 70 4.35 -26.05 -1.41
N LEU A 71 3.62 -25.13 -2.05
CA LEU A 71 2.96 -24.02 -1.37
C LEU A 71 1.66 -24.49 -0.71
N THR A 72 1.33 -23.88 0.42
CA THR A 72 0.15 -24.22 1.25
C THR A 72 -0.75 -23.02 1.53
N LEU A 73 -0.30 -21.82 1.20
CA LEU A 73 -0.99 -20.57 1.52
C LEU A 73 -1.09 -19.65 0.30
N ILE A 74 -2.22 -18.98 0.18
CA ILE A 74 -2.48 -17.93 -0.80
C ILE A 74 -2.78 -16.63 -0.04
N ARG A 75 -2.07 -15.55 -0.36
CA ARG A 75 -2.53 -14.19 -0.05
C ARG A 75 -3.40 -13.72 -1.22
N LEU A 76 -4.70 -13.66 -1.01
CA LEU A 76 -5.67 -13.35 -2.06
C LEU A 76 -6.02 -11.86 -1.99
N LEU A 77 -5.52 -11.11 -2.97
CA LEU A 77 -5.79 -9.67 -3.08
C LEU A 77 -7.23 -9.43 -3.49
N VAL A 78 -7.93 -8.64 -2.68
CA VAL A 78 -9.29 -8.18 -2.90
C VAL A 78 -9.33 -6.67 -2.65
N PRO A 79 -9.06 -5.83 -3.67
CA PRO A 79 -9.13 -4.38 -3.52
C PRO A 79 -10.55 -3.93 -3.17
N TRP A 80 -10.68 -2.83 -2.43
CA TRP A 80 -12.00 -2.30 -2.06
C TRP A 80 -12.87 -1.93 -3.29
N GLU A 81 -12.26 -1.39 -4.35
CA GLU A 81 -12.91 -1.14 -5.63
C GLU A 81 -13.56 -2.40 -6.21
N SER A 82 -12.93 -3.57 -6.07
CA SER A 82 -13.48 -4.81 -6.61
C SER A 82 -14.81 -5.23 -5.99
N LEU A 83 -15.08 -4.75 -4.77
CA LEU A 83 -16.29 -5.09 -4.02
C LEU A 83 -17.35 -3.99 -4.06
N GLU A 84 -16.96 -2.71 -4.14
CA GLU A 84 -17.88 -1.59 -3.93
C GLU A 84 -17.66 -0.45 -4.96
N HIS A 85 -17.33 -0.79 -6.22
CA HIS A 85 -17.05 0.22 -7.27
C HIS A 85 -18.29 1.08 -7.64
N ALA A 86 -19.49 0.49 -7.66
CA ALA A 86 -20.71 1.16 -8.10
C ALA A 86 -21.10 2.35 -7.19
N GLY A 87 -20.80 2.24 -5.89
CA GLY A 87 -21.02 3.28 -4.90
C GLY A 87 -21.15 2.75 -3.48
N PRO A 88 -21.25 3.65 -2.47
CA PRO A 88 -21.41 3.26 -1.07
C PRO A 88 -22.62 2.33 -0.86
N GLY A 89 -22.39 1.21 -0.18
CA GLY A 89 -23.36 0.16 0.12
C GLY A 89 -23.79 -0.71 -1.08
N GLN A 90 -23.19 -0.52 -2.27
CA GLN A 90 -23.54 -1.26 -3.48
C GLN A 90 -22.45 -2.29 -3.77
N TYR A 91 -22.62 -3.50 -3.23
CA TYR A 91 -21.64 -4.56 -3.34
C TYR A 91 -21.76 -5.34 -4.66
N ASP A 92 -20.63 -5.62 -5.30
CA ASP A 92 -20.53 -6.47 -6.48
C ASP A 92 -20.71 -7.94 -6.10
N GLN A 93 -21.97 -8.38 -6.06
CA GLN A 93 -22.31 -9.74 -5.68
C GLN A 93 -21.82 -10.78 -6.69
N GLU A 94 -21.72 -10.41 -7.97
CA GLU A 94 -21.21 -11.30 -9.02
C GLU A 94 -19.73 -11.62 -8.78
N TYR A 95 -18.92 -10.60 -8.47
CA TYR A 95 -17.52 -10.81 -8.13
C TYR A 95 -17.33 -11.58 -6.81
N ILE A 96 -18.16 -11.32 -5.79
CA ILE A 96 -18.12 -12.07 -4.53
C ILE A 96 -18.42 -13.56 -4.75
N GLU A 97 -19.44 -13.89 -5.55
CA GLU A 97 -19.77 -15.27 -5.91
C GLU A 97 -18.67 -15.95 -6.70
N TYR A 98 -18.05 -15.22 -7.63
CA TYR A 98 -16.87 -15.68 -8.35
C TYR A 98 -15.71 -16.02 -7.38
N LEU A 99 -15.42 -15.16 -6.40
CA LEU A 99 -14.37 -15.43 -5.40
C LEU A 99 -14.72 -16.64 -4.52
N ARG A 100 -15.99 -16.79 -4.11
CA ARG A 100 -16.47 -17.98 -3.39
C ARG A 100 -16.17 -19.25 -4.19
N ALA A 101 -16.50 -19.27 -5.48
CA ALA A 101 -16.25 -20.41 -6.35
C ALA A 101 -14.75 -20.77 -6.42
N LEU A 102 -13.88 -19.77 -6.60
CA LEU A 102 -12.43 -19.97 -6.61
C LEU A 102 -11.90 -20.52 -5.27
N ILE A 103 -12.31 -19.91 -4.15
CA ILE A 103 -11.85 -20.29 -2.81
C ILE A 103 -12.34 -21.71 -2.44
N GLN A 104 -13.55 -22.09 -2.83
CA GLN A 104 -14.12 -23.42 -2.61
C GLN A 104 -13.27 -24.54 -3.25
N MET A 105 -12.50 -24.22 -4.30
CA MET A 105 -11.62 -25.20 -4.97
C MET A 105 -10.32 -25.45 -4.19
N MET A 106 -9.85 -24.47 -3.40
CA MET A 106 -8.53 -24.50 -2.74
C MET A 106 -8.29 -25.71 -1.81
N PRO A 107 -9.25 -26.17 -0.97
CA PRO A 107 -9.03 -27.31 -0.09
C PRO A 107 -8.66 -28.61 -0.82
N ARG A 108 -9.16 -28.82 -2.04
CA ARG A 108 -8.81 -30.00 -2.87
C ARG A 108 -7.32 -30.07 -3.20
N TYR A 109 -6.64 -28.93 -3.14
CA TYR A 109 -5.22 -28.77 -3.39
C TYR A 109 -4.38 -28.63 -2.10
N GLY A 110 -5.02 -28.70 -0.93
CA GLY A 110 -4.34 -28.49 0.35
C GLY A 110 -3.94 -27.03 0.59
N LEU A 111 -4.62 -26.08 -0.07
CA LEU A 111 -4.34 -24.65 0.02
C LEU A 111 -5.32 -23.97 0.99
N LYS A 112 -4.79 -23.06 1.80
CA LYS A 112 -5.55 -22.07 2.59
C LYS A 112 -5.34 -20.69 2.00
N CYS A 113 -6.20 -19.74 2.34
CA CYS A 113 -6.03 -18.35 1.95
C CYS A 113 -6.29 -17.38 3.09
N MET A 114 -5.58 -16.25 3.05
CA MET A 114 -5.91 -15.03 3.76
C MET A 114 -6.38 -13.98 2.76
N ILE A 115 -7.40 -13.23 3.14
CA ILE A 115 -7.97 -12.16 2.31
C ILE A 115 -7.23 -10.87 2.59
N ASP A 116 -6.75 -10.22 1.55
CA ASP A 116 -5.98 -8.98 1.63
C ASP A 116 -6.80 -7.82 1.03
N PRO A 117 -7.31 -6.89 1.87
CA PRO A 117 -7.81 -5.58 1.45
C PRO A 117 -6.72 -4.73 0.78
N HIS A 118 -6.39 -5.08 -0.46
CA HIS A 118 -5.19 -4.57 -1.09
C HIS A 118 -5.35 -3.14 -1.59
N GLN A 119 -4.29 -2.35 -1.46
CA GLN A 119 -4.19 -1.03 -2.04
C GLN A 119 -2.73 -0.70 -2.34
N ASP A 120 -2.52 0.10 -3.39
CA ASP A 120 -1.28 0.81 -3.63
C ASP A 120 -1.63 2.27 -3.86
N THR A 121 -1.02 3.19 -3.09
CA THR A 121 -1.23 4.63 -3.26
C THR A 121 -2.72 5.00 -3.30
N TRP A 122 -3.52 4.40 -2.43
CA TRP A 122 -4.97 4.58 -2.28
C TRP A 122 -5.85 3.98 -3.38
N SER A 123 -5.67 4.35 -4.65
CA SER A 123 -6.60 4.03 -5.74
C SER A 123 -5.91 4.04 -7.10
N ARG A 124 -6.51 3.42 -8.12
CA ARG A 124 -6.03 3.52 -9.51
C ARG A 124 -6.04 4.94 -10.06
N PHE A 125 -6.91 5.81 -9.54
CA PHE A 125 -6.93 7.23 -9.91
C PHE A 125 -5.85 8.07 -9.23
N SER A 126 -5.20 7.54 -8.20
CA SER A 126 -3.99 8.11 -7.60
C SER A 126 -2.72 7.36 -8.01
N GLY A 127 -2.80 6.48 -9.02
CA GLY A 127 -1.67 5.88 -9.70
C GLY A 127 -1.31 4.46 -9.26
N GLY A 128 -2.10 3.84 -8.39
CA GLY A 128 -1.92 2.45 -7.96
C GLY A 128 -3.21 1.62 -8.05
N SER A 129 -3.74 1.18 -6.91
CA SER A 129 -4.94 0.33 -6.81
C SER A 129 -5.57 0.44 -5.41
N GLY A 130 -6.78 -0.11 -5.21
CA GLY A 130 -7.37 -0.20 -3.87
C GLY A 130 -8.77 0.37 -3.79
N ALA A 131 -8.90 1.57 -3.26
CA ALA A 131 -10.15 2.25 -2.99
C ALA A 131 -10.93 2.62 -4.28
N PRO A 132 -12.27 2.51 -4.27
CA PRO A 132 -13.14 2.95 -5.36
C PRO A 132 -12.96 4.43 -5.70
N GLY A 133 -13.19 4.80 -6.97
CA GLY A 133 -13.10 6.18 -7.43
C GLY A 133 -14.05 7.14 -6.71
N TRP A 134 -15.21 6.66 -6.23
CA TRP A 134 -16.18 7.50 -5.51
C TRP A 134 -15.65 8.03 -4.17
N THR A 135 -14.59 7.43 -3.61
CA THR A 135 -13.99 7.91 -2.37
C THR A 135 -13.39 9.32 -2.53
N PHE A 136 -12.91 9.67 -3.74
CA PHE A 136 -12.47 11.02 -4.07
C PHE A 136 -13.64 12.01 -4.14
N GLU A 137 -14.81 11.58 -4.62
CA GLU A 137 -16.01 12.41 -4.64
C GLU A 137 -16.46 12.74 -3.21
N VAL A 138 -16.39 11.78 -2.29
CA VAL A 138 -16.66 11.97 -0.85
C VAL A 138 -15.72 13.00 -0.24
N ALA A 139 -14.44 13.00 -0.63
CA ALA A 139 -13.46 14.00 -0.19
C ALA A 139 -13.59 15.36 -0.90
N GLY A 140 -14.47 15.49 -1.89
CA GLY A 140 -14.64 16.72 -2.69
C GLY A 140 -13.53 16.94 -3.73
N MET A 141 -12.91 15.86 -4.21
CA MET A 141 -11.83 15.90 -5.21
C MET A 141 -12.33 15.62 -6.63
N ASN A 142 -11.63 16.19 -7.61
CA ASN A 142 -11.88 15.98 -9.03
C ASN A 142 -10.75 15.17 -9.68
N ILE A 143 -10.97 13.87 -9.81
CA ILE A 143 -9.99 12.92 -10.38
C ILE A 143 -9.51 13.29 -11.79
N LYS A 144 -10.35 13.98 -12.60
CA LYS A 144 -10.00 14.37 -13.98
C LYS A 144 -8.91 15.43 -14.06
N HIS A 145 -8.68 16.17 -12.97
CA HIS A 145 -7.70 17.24 -12.93
C HIS A 145 -6.38 16.83 -12.30
N PHE A 146 -6.25 15.61 -11.79
CA PHE A 146 -5.06 15.20 -11.00
C PHE A 146 -3.74 15.31 -11.77
N LYS A 147 -3.71 14.97 -13.06
CA LYS A 147 -2.51 15.15 -13.89
C LYS A 147 -2.10 16.62 -13.98
N GLU A 148 -3.05 17.50 -14.31
CA GLU A 148 -2.76 18.94 -14.48
C GLU A 148 -2.29 19.57 -13.17
N THR A 149 -2.95 19.24 -12.06
CA THR A 149 -2.61 19.77 -10.74
C THR A 149 -1.42 19.07 -10.10
N GLY A 150 -0.87 18.01 -10.70
CA GLY A 150 0.14 17.17 -10.08
C GLY A 150 -0.33 16.44 -8.82
N ALA A 151 -1.65 16.32 -8.61
CA ALA A 151 -2.22 15.67 -7.42
C ALA A 151 -2.00 14.16 -7.42
N ALA A 152 -1.82 13.56 -8.60
CA ALA A 152 -1.37 12.20 -8.79
C ALA A 152 -0.66 12.07 -10.14
N TYR A 153 0.27 11.12 -10.22
CA TYR A 153 0.80 10.60 -11.47
C TYR A 153 0.10 9.28 -11.77
N VAL A 154 -0.61 9.21 -12.89
CA VAL A 154 -1.34 8.00 -13.32
C VAL A 154 -0.88 7.64 -14.71
N HIS A 155 -0.34 6.42 -14.88
CA HIS A 155 0.28 5.99 -16.13
C HIS A 155 -0.66 6.18 -17.35
N ASN A 156 -1.94 5.83 -17.21
CA ASN A 156 -2.95 5.98 -18.28
C ASN A 156 -3.05 7.44 -18.77
N THR A 157 -3.02 8.41 -17.85
CA THR A 157 -3.09 9.83 -18.22
C THR A 157 -1.71 10.41 -18.58
N ASN A 158 -0.62 9.74 -18.23
CA ASN A 158 0.77 10.20 -18.35
C ASN A 158 1.59 9.39 -19.38
N ALA A 159 0.98 9.08 -20.53
CA ALA A 159 1.61 8.30 -21.60
C ALA A 159 2.07 9.14 -22.81
N VAL A 160 2.24 10.46 -22.67
CA VAL A 160 2.69 11.34 -23.77
C VAL A 160 4.20 11.62 -23.73
N PRO A 161 4.86 11.87 -24.87
CA PRO A 161 6.28 12.23 -24.90
C PRO A 161 6.60 13.40 -23.96
N GLY A 162 7.57 13.21 -23.06
CA GLY A 162 7.97 14.19 -22.04
C GLY A 162 7.37 13.96 -20.65
N ASP A 163 6.43 13.02 -20.48
CA ASP A 163 6.02 12.55 -19.16
C ASP A 163 7.14 11.74 -18.46
N PRO A 164 7.21 11.76 -17.12
CA PRO A 164 8.08 10.87 -16.35
C PRO A 164 7.89 9.39 -16.74
N LEU A 165 8.93 8.57 -16.60
CA LEU A 165 8.86 7.14 -16.93
C LEU A 165 7.81 6.41 -16.04
N PRO A 166 7.21 5.29 -16.51
CA PRO A 166 6.11 4.58 -15.83
C PRO A 166 6.38 4.12 -14.38
N MET A 167 7.64 4.12 -13.95
CA MET A 167 8.10 3.60 -12.65
C MET A 167 8.17 4.67 -11.54
N VAL A 168 7.41 5.76 -11.65
CA VAL A 168 7.32 6.81 -10.60
C VAL A 168 6.10 6.66 -9.70
N TRP A 169 5.25 5.64 -9.89
CA TRP A 169 4.00 5.50 -9.16
C TRP A 169 4.13 5.51 -7.61
N PRO A 170 5.18 4.96 -6.96
CA PRO A 170 5.26 5.01 -5.49
C PRO A 170 5.45 6.43 -4.97
N THR A 171 5.87 7.38 -5.81
CA THR A 171 5.94 8.80 -5.44
C THR A 171 4.56 9.41 -5.21
N ASN A 172 3.47 8.74 -5.60
CA ASN A 172 2.12 9.20 -5.31
C ASN A 172 1.83 9.22 -3.81
N TYR A 173 2.53 8.45 -2.97
CA TYR A 173 2.38 8.51 -1.51
C TYR A 173 2.70 9.88 -0.92
N THR A 174 3.45 10.74 -1.63
CA THR A 174 3.74 12.14 -1.25
C THR A 174 2.97 13.17 -2.07
N LYS A 175 2.04 12.76 -2.94
CA LYS A 175 1.21 13.67 -3.73
C LYS A 175 -0.15 13.91 -3.10
N LEU A 176 -0.73 15.06 -3.44
CA LEU A 176 -1.96 15.58 -2.84
C LEU A 176 -3.06 14.53 -2.68
N ALA A 177 -3.37 13.76 -3.73
CA ALA A 177 -4.52 12.85 -3.72
C ALA A 177 -4.35 11.72 -2.69
N SER A 178 -3.26 10.96 -2.78
CA SER A 178 -2.99 9.86 -1.86
C SER A 178 -2.81 10.36 -0.42
N CYS A 179 -1.97 11.37 -0.21
CA CYS A 179 -1.74 11.90 1.15
C CYS A 179 -3.04 12.38 1.81
N THR A 180 -3.86 13.13 1.06
CA THR A 180 -5.12 13.66 1.59
C THR A 180 -6.06 12.52 1.96
N MET A 181 -6.23 11.53 1.07
CA MET A 181 -7.15 10.43 1.33
C MET A 181 -6.75 9.59 2.55
N PHE A 182 -5.46 9.28 2.71
CA PHE A 182 -4.97 8.61 3.91
C PHE A 182 -5.19 9.44 5.18
N THR A 183 -4.89 10.74 5.15
CA THR A 183 -5.14 11.62 6.31
C THR A 183 -6.62 11.67 6.66
N LEU A 184 -7.52 11.78 5.67
CA LEU A 184 -8.96 11.81 5.90
C LEU A 184 -9.49 10.46 6.40
N PHE A 185 -8.98 9.34 5.88
CA PHE A 185 -9.41 8.01 6.27
C PHE A 185 -9.02 7.64 7.70
N PHE A 186 -7.83 8.04 8.16
CA PHE A 186 -7.36 7.71 9.50
C PHE A 186 -7.65 8.79 10.54
N GLY A 187 -7.55 10.07 10.18
CA GLY A 187 -7.60 11.19 11.13
C GLY A 187 -8.45 12.38 10.66
N GLY A 188 -9.39 12.18 9.74
CA GLY A 188 -10.28 13.24 9.26
C GLY A 188 -11.11 13.91 10.36
N ASP A 189 -11.51 13.20 11.42
CA ASP A 189 -12.25 13.77 12.56
C ASP A 189 -11.39 14.77 13.36
N VAL A 190 -10.06 14.59 13.38
CA VAL A 190 -9.11 15.46 14.07
C VAL A 190 -8.63 16.59 13.16
N PHE A 191 -8.23 16.25 11.93
CA PHE A 191 -7.54 17.18 11.03
C PHE A 191 -8.47 17.90 10.05
N ALA A 192 -9.66 17.36 9.78
CA ALA A 192 -10.64 17.93 8.87
C ALA A 192 -12.08 17.91 9.43
N PRO A 193 -12.32 18.32 10.70
CA PRO A 193 -13.63 18.17 11.38
C PRO A 193 -14.79 18.91 10.71
N LYS A 194 -14.53 19.95 9.89
CA LYS A 194 -15.59 20.67 9.16
C LYS A 194 -16.08 19.89 7.95
N ARG A 195 -15.28 18.94 7.46
CA ARG A 195 -15.53 18.24 6.20
C ARG A 195 -16.49 17.06 6.40
N HIS A 196 -17.70 17.22 5.87
CA HIS A 196 -18.77 16.23 5.98
C HIS A 196 -19.25 15.75 4.61
N TYR A 197 -19.74 14.51 4.58
CA TYR A 197 -20.45 13.93 3.45
C TYR A 197 -21.71 13.23 3.97
N GLN A 198 -22.87 13.59 3.41
CA GLN A 198 -24.18 13.05 3.82
C GLN A 198 -24.43 13.10 5.35
N GLY A 199 -24.02 14.20 6.00
CA GLY A 199 -24.25 14.43 7.43
C GLY A 199 -23.31 13.67 8.38
N LYS A 200 -22.34 12.90 7.87
CA LYS A 200 -21.25 12.31 8.65
C LYS A 200 -19.93 12.99 8.32
N SER A 201 -18.96 12.93 9.22
CA SER A 201 -17.58 13.29 8.86
C SER A 201 -17.08 12.36 7.75
N VAL A 202 -16.16 12.85 6.92
CA VAL A 202 -15.59 12.04 5.84
C VAL A 202 -14.88 10.79 6.38
N GLN A 203 -14.18 10.90 7.52
CA GLN A 203 -13.53 9.75 8.16
C GLN A 203 -14.56 8.66 8.50
N GLN A 204 -15.61 9.01 9.24
CA GLN A 204 -16.61 8.04 9.69
C GLN A 204 -17.34 7.42 8.50
N PHE A 205 -17.70 8.21 7.49
CA PHE A 205 -18.32 7.70 6.28
C PHE A 205 -17.44 6.66 5.57
N LEU A 206 -16.17 6.99 5.32
CA LEU A 206 -15.25 6.08 4.63
C LEU A 206 -14.93 4.83 5.47
N ASN A 207 -14.71 4.99 6.77
CA ASN A 207 -14.47 3.85 7.69
C ASN A 207 -15.69 2.93 7.76
N ASP A 208 -16.91 3.48 7.82
CA ASP A 208 -18.14 2.70 7.83
C ASP A 208 -18.27 1.88 6.54
N CYS A 209 -18.09 2.49 5.36
CA CYS A 209 -18.18 1.77 4.09
C CYS A 209 -17.10 0.68 3.98
N PHE A 210 -15.84 1.00 4.28
CA PHE A 210 -14.73 0.04 4.24
C PHE A 210 -14.99 -1.16 5.17
N VAL A 211 -15.28 -0.90 6.45
CA VAL A 211 -15.53 -1.97 7.44
C VAL A 211 -16.76 -2.80 7.07
N ASN A 212 -17.85 -2.17 6.63
CA ASN A 212 -19.07 -2.90 6.24
C ASN A 212 -18.88 -3.73 4.98
N CYS A 213 -18.10 -3.24 4.01
CA CYS A 213 -17.78 -3.95 2.77
C CYS A 213 -17.06 -5.28 3.08
N TYR A 214 -15.99 -5.25 3.88
CA TYR A 214 -15.27 -6.48 4.24
C TYR A 214 -16.02 -7.34 5.26
N HIS A 215 -16.90 -6.76 6.08
CA HIS A 215 -17.83 -7.53 6.90
C HIS A 215 -18.83 -8.33 6.05
N HIS A 216 -19.36 -7.73 4.98
CA HIS A 216 -20.21 -8.42 4.02
C HIS A 216 -19.45 -9.55 3.32
N LEU A 217 -18.23 -9.30 2.88
CA LEU A 217 -17.35 -10.33 2.29
C LEU A 217 -17.07 -11.47 3.28
N ALA A 218 -16.73 -11.14 4.53
CA ALA A 218 -16.51 -12.09 5.61
C ALA A 218 -17.75 -12.96 5.86
N THR A 219 -18.93 -12.36 5.92
CA THR A 219 -20.21 -13.09 6.05
C THR A 219 -20.41 -14.05 4.88
N CYS A 220 -20.12 -13.58 3.66
CA CYS A 220 -20.17 -14.40 2.47
C CYS A 220 -19.10 -15.49 2.43
N PHE A 221 -18.06 -15.49 3.27
CA PHE A 221 -16.98 -16.48 3.25
C PHE A 221 -16.99 -17.41 4.48
N ALA A 222 -17.96 -17.27 5.39
CA ALA A 222 -17.97 -17.94 6.69
C ALA A 222 -17.95 -19.48 6.62
N ASP A 223 -18.55 -20.05 5.57
CA ASP A 223 -18.63 -21.49 5.29
C ASP A 223 -17.40 -22.05 4.55
N LEU A 224 -16.50 -21.19 4.06
CA LEU A 224 -15.36 -21.59 3.24
C LEU A 224 -14.19 -22.08 4.12
N GLU A 225 -13.89 -23.37 4.03
CA GLU A 225 -12.83 -24.01 4.82
C GLU A 225 -11.43 -23.42 4.57
N ALA A 226 -11.18 -22.90 3.36
CA ALA A 226 -9.88 -22.37 2.98
C ALA A 226 -9.53 -21.04 3.66
N VAL A 227 -10.54 -20.24 4.06
CA VAL A 227 -10.31 -18.89 4.59
C VAL A 227 -9.83 -18.96 6.04
N MET A 228 -8.60 -18.48 6.27
CA MET A 228 -8.00 -18.44 7.61
C MET A 228 -8.23 -17.12 8.33
N GLY A 229 -8.56 -16.06 7.60
CA GLY A 229 -8.68 -14.72 8.15
C GLY A 229 -8.50 -13.62 7.11
N PHE A 230 -8.47 -12.39 7.62
CA PHE A 230 -8.41 -11.16 6.84
C PHE A 230 -7.22 -10.33 7.30
N GLU A 231 -6.51 -9.71 6.37
CA GLU A 231 -5.70 -8.53 6.66
C GLU A 231 -6.59 -7.30 6.87
N PHE A 232 -6.06 -6.30 7.55
CA PHE A 232 -6.75 -5.02 7.71
C PHE A 232 -6.68 -4.17 6.43
N MET A 233 -5.46 -3.90 5.94
CA MET A 233 -5.19 -3.05 4.79
C MET A 233 -3.72 -3.20 4.41
N ASN A 234 -3.45 -3.50 3.14
CA ASN A 234 -2.10 -3.54 2.58
C ASN A 234 -1.36 -2.21 2.81
N GLU A 235 -0.17 -2.24 3.39
CA GLU A 235 0.76 -1.10 3.54
C GLU A 235 0.08 0.24 3.94
N PRO A 236 -0.53 0.33 5.14
CA PRO A 236 -1.32 1.48 5.56
C PRO A 236 -0.42 2.72 5.74
N HIS A 237 -0.61 3.73 4.90
CA HIS A 237 0.22 4.95 4.90
C HIS A 237 -0.39 6.05 5.80
N PRO A 238 0.42 6.83 6.56
CA PRO A 238 -0.09 7.87 7.46
C PRO A 238 -0.61 9.12 6.74
N GLY A 239 -0.34 9.26 5.44
CA GLY A 239 -0.62 10.49 4.70
C GLY A 239 0.22 11.63 5.26
N TYR A 240 -0.43 12.71 5.70
CA TYR A 240 0.21 13.82 6.41
C TYR A 240 0.35 13.61 7.93
N ILE A 241 -0.32 12.62 8.52
CA ILE A 241 -0.38 12.45 9.98
C ILE A 241 1.03 12.22 10.55
N GLY A 242 1.42 13.02 11.54
CA GLY A 242 2.74 12.96 12.17
C GLY A 242 3.85 13.69 11.40
N LEU A 243 3.55 14.32 10.26
CA LEU A 243 4.54 15.09 9.51
C LEU A 243 4.95 16.35 10.29
N GLU A 244 6.24 16.44 10.65
CA GLU A 244 6.77 17.49 11.52
C GLU A 244 6.70 18.90 10.92
N GLN A 245 6.88 19.01 9.59
CA GLN A 245 6.85 20.28 8.85
C GLN A 245 6.23 20.11 7.46
N LEU A 246 5.51 21.12 6.99
CA LEU A 246 4.79 21.12 5.70
C LEU A 246 5.55 21.81 4.56
N ASP A 247 6.77 22.27 4.79
CA ASP A 247 7.62 22.89 3.78
C ASP A 247 8.40 21.87 2.95
N ALA A 248 8.64 20.66 3.45
CA ALA A 248 9.28 19.57 2.72
C ALA A 248 8.88 18.19 3.28
N PHE A 249 8.95 17.17 2.41
CA PHE A 249 8.99 15.77 2.85
C PHE A 249 10.44 15.38 3.18
N ASP A 250 10.63 14.54 4.20
CA ASP A 250 11.94 14.00 4.54
C ASP A 250 12.39 12.98 3.46
N PRO A 251 13.49 13.24 2.72
CA PRO A 251 13.98 12.35 1.67
C PRO A 251 14.62 11.05 2.20
N ILE A 252 14.82 10.91 3.51
CA ILE A 252 15.32 9.67 4.13
C ILE A 252 14.19 8.66 4.25
N THR A 253 13.00 9.11 4.64
CA THR A 253 11.81 8.28 4.89
C THR A 253 10.87 8.23 3.68
N ASN A 254 10.89 9.25 2.82
CA ASN A 254 9.99 9.35 1.67
C ASN A 254 10.74 9.23 0.33
N LEU A 255 10.09 8.58 -0.65
CA LEU A 255 10.61 8.50 -2.00
C LEU A 255 10.40 9.83 -2.75
N ILE A 256 11.47 10.59 -2.95
CA ILE A 256 11.48 11.84 -3.72
C ILE A 256 12.10 11.60 -5.10
N PHE A 257 11.26 11.48 -6.14
CA PHE A 257 11.66 11.18 -7.51
C PHE A 257 10.65 11.76 -8.52
N GLY A 258 11.08 12.13 -9.72
CA GLY A 258 10.23 12.83 -10.69
C GLY A 258 9.74 14.17 -10.15
N ASP A 259 8.52 14.59 -10.52
CA ASP A 259 7.91 15.78 -9.91
C ASP A 259 7.61 15.52 -8.44
N SER A 260 8.21 16.31 -7.55
CA SER A 260 8.06 16.14 -6.11
C SER A 260 7.69 17.49 -5.48
N PRO A 261 6.42 17.91 -5.55
CA PRO A 261 5.96 19.10 -4.85
C PRO A 261 6.06 18.90 -3.34
N THR A 262 6.33 19.97 -2.61
CA THR A 262 6.20 19.99 -1.14
C THR A 262 4.71 19.88 -0.74
N PRO A 263 4.38 19.62 0.54
CA PRO A 263 2.99 19.64 0.99
C PRO A 263 2.28 20.97 0.66
N LEU A 264 2.89 22.11 1.02
CA LEU A 264 2.34 23.44 0.69
C LEU A 264 2.15 23.63 -0.83
N GLN A 265 3.15 23.26 -1.64
CA GLN A 265 3.04 23.36 -3.10
C GLN A 265 1.90 22.49 -3.63
N SER A 266 1.73 21.28 -3.09
CA SER A 266 0.64 20.37 -3.46
C SER A 266 -0.72 20.96 -3.16
N PHE A 267 -0.89 21.62 -2.00
CA PHE A 267 -2.13 22.29 -1.64
C PHE A 267 -2.45 23.45 -2.59
N ALA A 268 -1.45 24.30 -2.86
CA ALA A 268 -1.57 25.43 -3.76
C ALA A 268 -1.90 25.00 -5.20
N LEU A 269 -1.21 23.97 -5.70
CA LEU A 269 -1.49 23.37 -7.01
C LEU A 269 -2.93 22.85 -7.08
N GLY A 270 -3.41 22.17 -6.04
CA GLY A 270 -4.80 21.70 -5.97
C GLY A 270 -5.82 22.84 -5.95
N ASP A 271 -5.47 23.99 -5.39
CA ASP A 271 -6.31 25.19 -5.30
C ASP A 271 -6.00 26.23 -6.40
N ARG A 272 -5.67 25.78 -7.61
CA ARG A 272 -5.53 26.62 -8.83
C ARG A 272 -4.35 27.58 -8.85
N ILE A 273 -3.41 27.48 -7.91
CA ILE A 273 -2.22 28.33 -7.85
C ILE A 273 -1.05 27.56 -8.48
N PRO A 274 -0.55 27.96 -9.68
CA PRO A 274 0.58 27.28 -10.31
C PRO A 274 1.82 27.34 -9.41
N GLN A 275 2.62 26.28 -9.38
CA GLN A 275 3.83 26.21 -8.57
C GLN A 275 5.04 25.79 -9.40
N LYS A 276 6.22 26.30 -9.01
CA LYS A 276 7.50 25.86 -9.55
C LYS A 276 7.99 24.66 -8.75
N VAL A 277 7.79 23.46 -9.29
CA VAL A 277 8.03 22.18 -8.62
C VAL A 277 9.40 21.61 -9.01
N GLY A 278 10.11 21.05 -8.02
CA GLY A 278 11.37 20.35 -8.25
C GLY A 278 11.19 19.01 -8.95
N VAL A 279 12.03 18.75 -9.95
CA VAL A 279 12.11 17.47 -10.66
C VAL A 279 13.37 16.72 -10.24
N TYR A 280 13.21 15.52 -9.70
CA TYR A 280 14.28 14.71 -9.10
C TYR A 280 14.63 13.51 -9.97
N ILE A 281 15.93 13.21 -10.08
CA ILE A 281 16.48 12.08 -10.85
C ILE A 281 17.34 11.19 -9.95
N LYS A 282 17.59 9.95 -10.38
CA LYS A 282 18.49 9.02 -9.67
C LYS A 282 19.90 9.59 -9.59
N SER A 283 20.56 9.40 -8.46
CA SER A 283 21.94 9.85 -8.27
C SER A 283 22.73 8.92 -7.35
N TRP A 284 24.01 9.26 -7.18
CA TRP A 284 24.93 8.62 -6.24
C TRP A 284 25.83 9.71 -5.64
N PRO A 285 26.15 9.70 -4.33
CA PRO A 285 25.83 8.66 -3.33
C PRO A 285 24.42 8.76 -2.72
N PHE A 286 23.74 9.89 -2.83
CA PHE A 286 22.34 10.03 -2.41
C PHE A 286 21.38 9.44 -3.46
N PRO A 287 20.28 8.77 -3.07
CA PRO A 287 19.43 8.02 -3.99
C PRO A 287 18.85 8.89 -5.11
N THR A 288 18.53 10.15 -4.81
CA THR A 288 18.07 11.13 -5.78
C THR A 288 18.67 12.52 -5.57
N LYS A 289 18.66 13.32 -6.64
CA LYS A 289 19.04 14.74 -6.63
C LYS A 289 18.07 15.56 -7.46
N LYS A 290 17.87 16.82 -7.09
CA LYS A 290 17.11 17.78 -7.89
C LYS A 290 17.86 18.06 -9.20
N SER A 291 17.20 17.82 -10.32
CA SER A 291 17.72 18.06 -11.67
C SER A 291 17.42 19.49 -12.13
N HIS A 292 16.15 19.87 -12.06
CA HIS A 292 15.66 21.18 -12.49
C HIS A 292 14.32 21.46 -11.81
N GLU A 293 13.66 22.54 -12.21
CA GLU A 293 12.32 22.89 -11.78
C GLU A 293 11.42 23.12 -12.98
N ARG A 294 10.12 22.83 -12.85
CA ARG A 294 9.13 23.14 -13.87
C ARG A 294 7.84 23.70 -13.27
N ILE A 295 7.14 24.52 -14.04
CA ILE A 295 5.83 25.05 -13.65
C ILE A 295 4.80 23.93 -13.82
N MET A 296 4.05 23.66 -12.76
CA MET A 296 2.92 22.74 -12.76
C MET A 296 1.60 23.50 -12.61
N ASN A 297 0.51 22.91 -13.12
CA ASN A 297 -0.83 23.50 -13.21
C ASN A 297 -0.90 24.89 -13.90
N PRO A 298 -0.24 25.12 -15.06
CA PRO A 298 -0.32 26.41 -15.75
C PRO A 298 -1.75 26.79 -16.15
N ARG A 299 -2.64 25.81 -16.33
CA ARG A 299 -4.06 26.05 -16.66
C ARG A 299 -4.92 26.44 -15.46
N ARG A 300 -4.36 26.48 -14.25
CA ARG A 300 -5.06 26.88 -13.01
C ARG A 300 -6.33 26.05 -12.76
N LEU A 301 -6.27 24.75 -13.07
CA LEU A 301 -7.36 23.83 -12.76
C LEU A 301 -7.36 23.51 -11.26
N SER A 302 -8.49 23.05 -10.74
CA SER A 302 -8.59 22.64 -9.33
C SER A 302 -8.69 21.14 -9.20
N ALA A 303 -7.96 20.58 -8.23
CA ALA A 303 -8.10 19.20 -7.81
C ALA A 303 -9.37 18.99 -6.97
N TRP A 304 -10.14 20.05 -6.69
CA TRP A 304 -11.31 20.04 -5.83
C TRP A 304 -12.58 20.41 -6.61
N THR A 305 -13.68 19.72 -6.32
CA THR A 305 -15.04 20.13 -6.73
C THR A 305 -15.64 21.13 -5.75
N SER A 306 -15.09 21.21 -4.55
CA SER A 306 -15.41 22.16 -3.47
C SER A 306 -14.18 23.02 -3.12
N GLU A 307 -14.22 23.73 -1.98
CA GLU A 307 -13.01 24.33 -1.41
C GLU A 307 -11.96 23.26 -1.03
N CYS A 308 -10.68 23.62 -1.13
CA CYS A 308 -9.57 22.79 -0.65
C CYS A 308 -9.71 22.52 0.85
N VAL A 309 -9.73 21.23 1.24
CA VAL A 309 -9.94 20.84 2.63
C VAL A 309 -8.88 21.43 3.58
N TRP A 310 -7.61 21.51 3.17
CA TRP A 310 -6.55 22.04 4.01
C TRP A 310 -6.59 23.57 4.13
N LYS A 311 -7.16 24.26 3.14
CA LYS A 311 -7.41 25.71 3.22
C LYS A 311 -8.61 26.02 4.13
N GLU A 312 -9.70 25.25 4.00
CA GLU A 312 -10.89 25.33 4.86
C GLU A 312 -10.55 25.18 6.37
N HIS A 313 -9.54 24.38 6.66
CA HIS A 313 -9.05 24.12 8.02
C HIS A 313 -7.90 25.03 8.44
N GLY A 314 -7.55 26.04 7.63
CA GLY A 314 -6.56 27.05 8.00
C GLY A 314 -5.14 26.50 8.12
N VAL A 315 -4.81 25.41 7.42
CA VAL A 315 -3.43 24.89 7.35
C VAL A 315 -2.53 25.84 6.57
N TRP A 316 -3.08 26.45 5.52
CA TRP A 316 -2.40 27.39 4.66
C TRP A 316 -3.40 28.42 4.09
N LYS A 317 -2.88 29.53 3.56
CA LYS A 317 -3.65 30.56 2.86
C LYS A 317 -2.81 31.21 1.76
N PRO A 318 -3.42 31.79 0.71
CA PRO A 318 -2.69 32.69 -0.18
C PRO A 318 -2.34 33.99 0.57
N ASP A 319 -1.16 34.55 0.30
CA ASP A 319 -0.78 35.90 0.70
C ASP A 319 -1.73 36.92 0.05
N GLU A 320 -2.14 37.94 0.81
CA GLU A 320 -3.15 38.91 0.37
C GLU A 320 -2.63 39.82 -0.75
N ILE A 321 -1.31 40.00 -0.87
CA ILE A 321 -0.69 40.90 -1.85
C ILE A 321 -0.18 40.10 -3.04
N THR A 322 0.62 39.06 -2.81
CA THR A 322 1.29 38.33 -3.90
C THR A 322 0.44 37.18 -4.45
N GLY A 323 -0.50 36.67 -3.66
CA GLY A 323 -1.25 35.46 -3.97
C GLY A 323 -0.44 34.18 -3.81
N ASP A 324 0.79 34.25 -3.31
CA ASP A 324 1.64 33.08 -3.08
C ASP A 324 1.12 32.26 -1.88
N PRO A 325 1.26 30.93 -1.90
CA PRO A 325 0.82 30.12 -0.79
C PRO A 325 1.71 30.31 0.44
N VAL A 326 1.10 30.46 1.62
CA VAL A 326 1.76 30.65 2.91
C VAL A 326 1.19 29.65 3.93
N LEU A 327 2.07 28.96 4.65
CA LEU A 327 1.66 28.10 5.77
C LEU A 327 1.18 28.96 6.94
N VAL A 328 0.04 28.58 7.52
CA VAL A 328 -0.49 29.19 8.73
C VAL A 328 -0.02 28.41 9.97
N ASP A 329 -0.04 27.08 9.89
CA ASP A 329 0.57 26.18 10.87
C ASP A 329 1.39 25.11 10.15
N SER A 330 2.72 25.23 10.22
CA SER A 330 3.62 24.28 9.55
C SER A 330 3.62 22.90 10.21
N GLN A 331 3.15 22.78 11.45
CA GLN A 331 3.14 21.55 12.24
C GLN A 331 1.71 21.01 12.45
N TYR A 332 0.75 21.44 11.63
CA TYR A 332 -0.68 21.13 11.80
C TYR A 332 -0.97 19.64 11.98
N PHE A 333 -0.23 18.76 11.30
CA PHE A 333 -0.44 17.31 11.36
C PHE A 333 0.45 16.58 12.38
N ALA A 334 1.42 17.27 12.99
CA ALA A 334 2.29 16.70 14.03
C ALA A 334 1.63 16.67 15.41
N LYS A 335 0.53 17.42 15.57
CA LYS A 335 -0.20 17.61 16.82
C LYS A 335 -1.70 17.67 16.56
N ASP A 336 -2.50 17.36 17.56
CA ASP A 336 -3.95 17.56 17.52
C ASP A 336 -4.23 19.08 17.47
N PRO A 337 -4.94 19.61 16.46
CA PRO A 337 -5.15 21.04 16.31
C PRO A 337 -6.00 21.68 17.43
N ALA A 338 -6.82 20.90 18.12
CA ALA A 338 -7.68 21.37 19.20
C ALA A 338 -6.96 21.37 20.56
N THR A 339 -6.08 20.41 20.80
CA THR A 339 -5.42 20.23 22.10
C THR A 339 -3.94 20.62 22.12
N GLY A 340 -3.30 20.70 20.95
CA GLY A 340 -1.86 20.94 20.79
C GLY A 340 -0.97 19.76 21.18
N ARG A 341 -1.54 18.62 21.58
CA ARG A 341 -0.77 17.42 21.96
C ARG A 341 -0.13 16.79 20.71
N PRO A 342 1.14 16.35 20.76
CA PRO A 342 1.71 15.51 19.70
C PRO A 342 0.84 14.27 19.46
N VAL A 343 0.78 13.85 18.19
CA VAL A 343 0.02 12.66 17.78
C VAL A 343 0.93 11.49 17.41
N SER A 344 0.44 10.27 17.59
CA SER A 344 1.04 9.04 17.09
C SER A 344 0.12 8.41 16.06
N PHE A 345 0.58 8.24 14.81
CA PHE A 345 -0.23 7.59 13.76
C PHE A 345 -0.74 6.21 14.22
N TYR A 346 0.15 5.40 14.77
CA TYR A 346 -0.17 4.05 15.20
C TYR A 346 -1.14 4.02 16.39
N ASP A 347 -0.91 4.85 17.41
CA ASP A 347 -1.69 4.80 18.65
C ASP A 347 -3.03 5.53 18.56
N ASP A 348 -3.04 6.73 17.97
CA ASP A 348 -4.20 7.61 18.00
C ASP A 348 -5.20 7.32 16.86
N PHE A 349 -4.75 6.71 15.76
CA PHE A 349 -5.56 6.59 14.53
C PHE A 349 -5.63 5.17 13.96
N TYR A 350 -4.49 4.52 13.73
CA TYR A 350 -4.43 3.21 13.08
C TYR A 350 -5.00 2.10 13.97
N LYS A 351 -4.47 1.91 15.19
CA LYS A 351 -4.91 0.83 16.09
C LYS A 351 -6.40 0.89 16.43
N PRO A 352 -7.01 2.06 16.71
CA PRO A 352 -8.46 2.15 16.92
C PRO A 352 -9.28 1.59 15.76
N LEU A 353 -8.92 1.92 14.51
CA LEU A 353 -9.63 1.44 13.33
C LEU A 353 -9.37 -0.05 13.06
N VAL A 354 -8.13 -0.52 13.24
CA VAL A 354 -7.80 -1.95 13.19
C VAL A 354 -8.62 -2.75 14.20
N ASN A 355 -8.68 -2.28 15.45
CA ASN A 355 -9.46 -2.94 16.50
C ASN A 355 -10.96 -2.98 16.15
N ARG A 356 -11.51 -1.92 15.54
CA ARG A 356 -12.89 -1.89 15.04
C ARG A 356 -13.10 -2.91 13.91
N TYR A 357 -12.20 -2.94 12.93
CA TYR A 357 -12.26 -3.87 11.81
C TYR A 357 -12.15 -5.33 12.29
N ALA A 358 -11.14 -5.65 13.10
CA ALA A 358 -10.90 -6.99 13.63
C ALA A 358 -12.11 -7.54 14.39
N LYS A 359 -12.70 -6.74 15.29
CA LYS A 359 -13.94 -7.10 16.01
C LYS A 359 -15.09 -7.38 15.06
N THR A 360 -15.20 -6.60 13.99
CA THR A 360 -16.29 -6.75 13.01
C THR A 360 -16.13 -8.05 12.24
N ILE A 361 -14.94 -8.36 11.73
CA ILE A 361 -14.65 -9.63 11.04
C ILE A 361 -14.87 -10.82 12.00
N GLN A 362 -14.36 -10.74 13.21
CA GLN A 362 -14.46 -11.82 14.20
C GLN A 362 -15.87 -11.99 14.80
N SER A 363 -16.76 -11.03 14.58
CA SER A 363 -18.18 -11.21 14.90
C SER A 363 -18.86 -12.23 13.99
N VAL A 364 -18.33 -12.44 12.77
CA VAL A 364 -18.76 -13.49 11.84
C VAL A 364 -18.18 -14.84 12.28
N LYS A 365 -16.87 -14.88 12.55
CA LYS A 365 -16.17 -16.09 12.95
C LYS A 365 -15.00 -15.79 13.89
N GLN A 366 -15.15 -16.18 15.15
CA GLN A 366 -14.25 -15.77 16.24
C GLN A 366 -12.82 -16.30 16.08
N ASP A 367 -12.66 -17.48 15.47
CA ASP A 367 -11.38 -18.17 15.26
C ASP A 367 -10.58 -17.66 14.06
N TRP A 368 -11.11 -16.70 13.29
CA TRP A 368 -10.36 -16.08 12.20
C TRP A 368 -9.27 -15.14 12.69
N TYR A 369 -8.12 -15.22 12.01
CA TYR A 369 -7.01 -14.30 12.21
C TYR A 369 -7.33 -12.92 11.61
N CYS A 370 -6.90 -11.87 12.30
CA CYS A 370 -6.82 -10.52 11.75
C CYS A 370 -5.35 -10.15 11.61
N LEU A 371 -4.85 -10.16 10.39
CA LEU A 371 -3.46 -9.85 10.11
C LEU A 371 -3.27 -8.33 10.02
N VAL A 372 -2.20 -7.82 10.62
CA VAL A 372 -1.93 -6.39 10.70
C VAL A 372 -0.49 -6.12 10.29
N GLU A 373 -0.34 -5.13 9.44
CA GLU A 373 0.93 -4.75 8.82
C GLU A 373 1.24 -3.27 9.09
N PRO A 374 2.49 -2.93 9.40
CA PRO A 374 2.99 -1.58 9.27
C PRO A 374 3.25 -1.25 7.79
N LEU A 375 3.63 -0.02 7.48
CA LEU A 375 4.21 0.28 6.17
C LEU A 375 5.44 -0.62 5.91
N ALA A 376 5.70 -0.97 4.65
CA ALA A 376 6.80 -1.86 4.29
C ALA A 376 8.13 -1.40 4.89
N ASN A 377 8.90 -2.35 5.41
CA ASN A 377 10.21 -2.09 6.03
C ASN A 377 10.18 -1.15 7.27
N GLU A 378 9.01 -0.77 7.79
CA GLU A 378 8.88 -0.03 9.06
C GLU A 378 8.90 -0.96 10.29
N ARG A 379 8.92 -0.34 11.48
CA ARG A 379 8.85 -1.07 12.76
C ARG A 379 7.45 -1.60 13.00
N ALA A 380 7.37 -2.68 13.76
CA ALA A 380 6.11 -3.18 14.27
C ALA A 380 5.39 -2.10 15.12
N PRO A 381 4.06 -1.97 14.99
CA PRO A 381 3.29 -1.17 15.93
C PRO A 381 3.36 -1.80 17.34
N VAL A 382 3.27 -0.98 18.37
CA VAL A 382 3.28 -1.46 19.76
C VAL A 382 1.85 -1.78 20.20
N TYR A 383 1.60 -3.06 20.48
CA TYR A 383 0.34 -3.54 21.02
C TYR A 383 0.49 -3.87 22.50
N THR A 384 -0.48 -3.42 23.28
CA THR A 384 -0.57 -3.60 24.73
C THR A 384 -1.65 -4.62 25.07
N LYS A 385 -1.73 -5.05 26.34
CA LYS A 385 -2.77 -5.99 26.79
C LYS A 385 -4.21 -5.48 26.58
N GLU A 386 -4.39 -4.18 26.40
CA GLU A 386 -5.69 -3.54 26.18
C GLU A 386 -6.13 -3.60 24.70
N ASP A 387 -5.20 -3.90 23.79
CA ASP A 387 -5.47 -4.14 22.36
C ASP A 387 -6.02 -5.58 22.16
N HIS A 388 -6.92 -5.81 21.20
CA HIS A 388 -7.58 -7.12 21.03
C HIS A 388 -6.56 -8.20 20.60
N HIS A 389 -6.18 -9.13 21.48
CA HIS A 389 -4.82 -9.70 21.36
C HIS A 389 -4.68 -11.11 20.76
N HIS A 390 -5.64 -12.03 20.87
CA HIS A 390 -5.32 -13.46 20.61
C HIS A 390 -5.21 -13.82 19.12
N ASN A 391 -6.04 -13.24 18.26
CA ASN A 391 -6.08 -13.56 16.83
C ASN A 391 -5.55 -12.43 15.93
N ILE A 392 -5.02 -11.34 16.51
CA ILE A 392 -4.28 -10.33 15.73
C ILE A 392 -2.88 -10.84 15.44
N ILE A 393 -2.48 -10.96 14.17
CA ILE A 393 -1.20 -11.53 13.74
C ILE A 393 -0.34 -10.45 13.09
N PHE A 394 0.96 -10.45 13.35
CA PHE A 394 1.90 -9.53 12.71
C PHE A 394 2.22 -10.01 11.28
N SER A 395 1.92 -9.16 10.28
CA SER A 395 2.07 -9.47 8.84
C SER A 395 2.96 -8.46 8.08
N PRO A 396 4.23 -8.20 8.45
CA PRO A 396 5.01 -7.14 7.81
C PRO A 396 5.49 -7.53 6.41
N HIS A 397 5.90 -6.54 5.62
CA HIS A 397 6.59 -6.76 4.34
C HIS A 397 8.08 -6.53 4.46
N TRP A 398 8.85 -7.21 3.60
CA TRP A 398 10.27 -6.96 3.48
C TRP A 398 10.74 -6.98 2.03
N TYR A 399 11.45 -5.91 1.65
CA TYR A 399 12.15 -5.80 0.39
C TYR A 399 13.60 -5.35 0.59
N ASP A 400 14.49 -5.78 -0.31
CA ASP A 400 15.78 -5.11 -0.50
C ASP A 400 15.54 -3.78 -1.23
N LEU A 401 15.44 -2.70 -0.45
CA LEU A 401 15.14 -1.35 -0.95
C LEU A 401 16.13 -0.87 -2.02
N ASN A 402 17.41 -1.24 -1.91
CA ASN A 402 18.42 -0.87 -2.89
C ASN A 402 18.17 -1.61 -4.22
N CYS A 403 17.93 -2.91 -4.16
CA CYS A 403 17.65 -3.72 -5.35
C CYS A 403 16.33 -3.34 -6.02
N VAL A 404 15.26 -3.06 -5.25
CA VAL A 404 13.97 -2.62 -5.79
C VAL A 404 14.09 -1.25 -6.45
N PHE A 405 14.79 -0.30 -5.83
CA PHE A 405 14.95 1.05 -6.38
C PHE A 405 15.79 1.08 -7.67
N TYR A 406 16.89 0.33 -7.73
CA TYR A 406 17.76 0.30 -8.90
C TYR A 406 17.42 -0.79 -9.91
N LYS A 407 16.56 -1.77 -9.56
CA LYS A 407 16.28 -2.99 -10.32
C LYS A 407 17.54 -3.75 -10.71
N LYS A 408 18.50 -3.84 -9.79
CA LYS A 408 19.81 -4.45 -10.03
C LYS A 408 20.22 -5.37 -8.90
N PHE A 409 20.66 -6.57 -9.26
CA PHE A 409 21.25 -7.55 -8.35
C PHE A 409 22.26 -8.39 -9.11
N ASN A 410 23.50 -8.48 -8.62
CA ASN A 410 24.55 -9.29 -9.24
C ASN A 410 25.24 -10.22 -8.22
N GLY A 411 24.69 -10.32 -7.00
CA GLY A 411 25.24 -11.11 -5.90
C GLY A 411 26.63 -10.71 -5.42
N ARG A 412 27.22 -9.60 -5.90
CA ARG A 412 28.56 -9.16 -5.49
C ARG A 412 28.53 -8.27 -4.25
N MET A 413 27.52 -7.41 -4.15
CA MET A 413 27.38 -6.45 -3.07
C MET A 413 25.90 -6.17 -2.79
N THR A 414 25.52 -6.17 -1.52
CA THR A 414 24.18 -5.78 -1.05
C THR A 414 24.32 -4.79 0.11
N HIS A 415 23.29 -3.96 0.33
CA HIS A 415 23.28 -2.95 1.38
C HIS A 415 22.07 -3.14 2.29
N ASP A 416 22.28 -3.00 3.60
CA ASP A 416 21.21 -2.86 4.58
C ASP A 416 20.76 -1.39 4.64
N VAL A 417 19.78 -1.04 3.78
CA VAL A 417 19.26 0.33 3.67
C VAL A 417 18.57 0.76 4.97
N GLN A 418 17.92 -0.14 5.68
CA GLN A 418 17.27 0.18 6.96
C GLN A 418 18.30 0.56 8.03
N CYS A 419 19.44 -0.13 8.09
CA CYS A 419 20.55 0.23 8.95
C CYS A 419 21.07 1.64 8.63
N LEU A 420 21.20 1.98 7.34
CA LEU A 420 21.63 3.31 6.90
C LEU A 420 20.62 4.40 7.26
N GLN A 421 19.31 4.16 7.04
CA GLN A 421 18.24 5.10 7.41
C GLN A 421 18.21 5.36 8.93
N ARG A 422 18.64 4.40 9.75
CA ARG A 422 18.72 4.53 11.22
C ARG A 422 20.07 5.11 11.71
N GLY A 423 20.85 5.74 10.82
CA GLY A 423 22.12 6.38 11.17
C GLY A 423 23.32 5.43 11.22
N GLY A 424 23.19 4.20 10.74
CA GLY A 424 24.31 3.27 10.57
C GLY A 424 25.29 3.74 9.49
N ASN A 425 26.53 3.25 9.53
CA ASN A 425 27.53 3.57 8.51
C ASN A 425 27.56 2.56 7.36
N VAL A 426 28.03 3.00 6.19
CA VAL A 426 28.08 2.19 4.96
C VAL A 426 28.94 0.93 5.13
N PHE A 427 30.06 1.01 5.83
CA PHE A 427 30.94 -0.15 6.03
C PHE A 427 30.24 -1.30 6.77
N ASN A 428 29.45 -0.97 7.80
CA ASN A 428 28.72 -1.96 8.60
C ASN A 428 27.40 -2.41 7.94
N ALA A 429 26.91 -1.65 6.96
CA ALA A 429 25.70 -1.96 6.21
C ALA A 429 25.98 -2.64 4.86
N THR A 430 27.24 -2.83 4.46
CA THR A 430 27.61 -3.41 3.17
C THR A 430 28.04 -4.87 3.33
N TYR A 431 27.51 -5.73 2.48
CA TYR A 431 27.76 -7.17 2.50
C TYR A 431 28.24 -7.66 1.13
N PHE A 432 29.29 -8.49 1.11
CA PHE A 432 29.96 -8.93 -0.11
C PHE A 432 29.72 -10.40 -0.45
N GLY A 433 29.50 -10.66 -1.74
CA GLY A 433 29.24 -11.98 -2.29
C GLY A 433 27.87 -12.55 -1.90
N ARG A 434 27.54 -13.71 -2.46
CA ARG A 434 26.27 -14.41 -2.20
C ARG A 434 26.08 -14.77 -0.73
N ASN A 435 27.15 -15.22 -0.08
CA ASN A 435 27.13 -15.48 1.37
C ASN A 435 26.95 -14.20 2.19
N GLY A 436 27.45 -13.06 1.70
CA GLY A 436 27.17 -11.76 2.29
C GLY A 436 25.70 -11.40 2.19
N ALA A 437 25.08 -11.55 1.01
CA ALA A 437 23.64 -11.31 0.82
C ALA A 437 22.79 -12.18 1.76
N LYS A 438 23.10 -13.48 1.87
CA LYS A 438 22.45 -14.39 2.84
C LYS A 438 22.54 -13.87 4.28
N LYS A 439 23.74 -13.47 4.71
CA LYS A 439 23.96 -12.90 6.05
C LYS A 439 23.19 -11.60 6.28
N ASN A 440 23.18 -10.72 5.27
CA ASN A 440 22.46 -9.46 5.29
C ASN A 440 20.96 -9.70 5.55
N TYR A 441 20.32 -10.45 4.66
CA TYR A 441 18.88 -10.68 4.71
C TYR A 441 18.47 -11.50 5.94
N THR A 442 19.30 -12.48 6.34
CA THR A 442 19.06 -13.26 7.57
C THR A 442 19.02 -12.35 8.80
N ARG A 443 19.91 -11.35 8.87
CA ARG A 443 19.95 -10.39 9.98
C ARG A 443 18.72 -9.48 9.96
N GLN A 444 18.35 -8.93 8.81
CA GLN A 444 17.18 -8.05 8.69
C GLN A 444 15.89 -8.79 9.07
N ILE A 445 15.66 -9.99 8.53
CA ILE A 445 14.49 -10.82 8.85
C ILE A 445 14.47 -11.22 10.33
N LYS A 446 15.64 -11.54 10.91
CA LYS A 446 15.75 -11.79 12.37
C LYS A 446 15.30 -10.58 13.18
N ASN A 447 15.73 -9.39 12.81
CA ASN A 447 15.35 -8.15 13.51
C ASN A 447 13.83 -7.92 13.42
N ILE A 448 13.22 -8.09 12.24
CA ILE A 448 11.76 -7.98 12.06
C ILE A 448 11.02 -8.96 12.99
N LYS A 449 11.47 -10.22 13.04
CA LYS A 449 10.90 -11.22 13.95
C LYS A 449 11.00 -10.80 15.41
N GLN A 450 12.15 -10.29 15.83
CA GLN A 450 12.41 -9.86 17.20
C GLN A 450 11.61 -8.61 17.57
N ASP A 451 11.49 -7.65 16.65
CA ASP A 451 10.66 -6.46 16.81
C ASP A 451 9.18 -6.87 16.97
N GLY A 452 8.68 -7.78 16.13
CA GLY A 452 7.34 -8.34 16.29
C GLY A 452 7.11 -9.00 17.65
N LEU A 453 8.04 -9.83 18.12
CA LEU A 453 7.93 -10.46 19.45
C LEU A 453 7.95 -9.44 20.60
N ARG A 454 8.75 -8.37 20.47
CA ARG A 454 8.85 -7.30 21.46
C ARG A 454 7.59 -6.44 21.50
N ASP A 455 7.13 -6.01 20.34
CA ASP A 455 6.13 -4.93 20.21
C ASP A 455 4.70 -5.47 20.07
N MET A 456 4.52 -6.65 19.47
CA MET A 456 3.21 -7.29 19.26
C MET A 456 2.93 -8.45 20.24
N GLY A 457 3.93 -8.83 21.06
CA GLY A 457 3.89 -9.97 21.96
C GLY A 457 4.20 -11.32 21.29
N ASP A 458 4.07 -12.42 22.05
CA ASP A 458 4.41 -13.78 21.57
C ASP A 458 3.36 -14.33 20.58
N LYS A 459 3.39 -13.81 19.35
CA LYS A 459 2.46 -14.14 18.28
C LYS A 459 3.18 -14.73 17.05
N PRO A 460 2.50 -15.53 16.21
CA PRO A 460 3.03 -15.90 14.91
C PRO A 460 3.30 -14.66 14.06
N CYS A 461 4.30 -14.75 13.18
CA CYS A 461 4.66 -13.71 12.22
C CYS A 461 4.72 -14.33 10.83
N ILE A 462 4.05 -13.69 9.88
CA ILE A 462 4.09 -14.04 8.47
C ILE A 462 4.55 -12.82 7.67
N LEU A 463 5.48 -12.96 6.74
CA LEU A 463 5.74 -11.89 5.79
C LEU A 463 4.65 -11.91 4.72
N GLY A 464 3.73 -10.96 4.76
CA GLY A 464 2.64 -10.83 3.77
C GLY A 464 3.16 -10.64 2.35
N GLU A 465 4.31 -10.00 2.20
CA GLU A 465 4.94 -9.81 0.90
C GLU A 465 6.47 -9.79 1.02
N VAL A 466 7.09 -10.60 0.17
CA VAL A 466 8.54 -10.67 -0.03
C VAL A 466 8.82 -11.20 -1.43
N GLY A 467 9.77 -10.63 -2.15
CA GLY A 467 10.01 -11.06 -3.52
C GLY A 467 11.21 -10.43 -4.18
N ILE A 468 11.35 -10.72 -5.47
CA ILE A 468 12.40 -10.15 -6.33
C ILE A 468 11.75 -9.51 -7.56
N PRO A 469 12.27 -8.38 -8.07
CA PRO A 469 11.79 -7.87 -9.33
C PRO A 469 12.14 -8.86 -10.46
N MET A 470 11.17 -9.28 -11.27
CA MET A 470 11.47 -10.15 -12.40
C MET A 470 12.21 -9.42 -13.53
N ASP A 471 12.12 -8.09 -13.58
CA ASP A 471 12.81 -7.25 -14.56
C ASP A 471 14.21 -6.77 -14.14
N LEU A 472 14.88 -7.53 -13.28
CA LEU A 472 16.27 -7.30 -12.86
C LEU A 472 17.24 -7.10 -14.05
N ASN A 473 18.25 -6.27 -13.80
CA ASN A 473 19.40 -6.07 -14.68
C ASN A 473 18.97 -5.75 -16.12
N ASP A 474 18.08 -4.76 -16.26
CA ASP A 474 17.57 -4.29 -17.54
C ASP A 474 16.88 -5.39 -18.37
N LYS A 475 16.19 -6.31 -17.68
CA LYS A 475 15.40 -7.41 -18.29
C LYS A 475 16.24 -8.40 -19.11
N ILE A 476 17.55 -8.48 -18.87
CA ILE A 476 18.44 -9.30 -19.71
C ILE A 476 18.06 -10.78 -19.72
N ALA A 477 17.61 -11.32 -18.59
CA ALA A 477 17.18 -12.72 -18.45
C ALA A 477 16.03 -13.10 -19.40
N PHE A 478 15.15 -12.16 -19.77
CA PHE A 478 14.08 -12.42 -20.75
C PHE A 478 14.61 -12.54 -22.19
N LYS A 479 15.85 -12.09 -22.44
CA LYS A 479 16.47 -12.13 -23.77
C LYS A 479 17.39 -13.33 -23.93
N ASP A 480 18.13 -13.71 -22.88
CA ASP A 480 19.14 -14.77 -22.94
C ASP A 480 18.76 -16.05 -22.17
N ASP A 481 17.58 -16.07 -21.54
CA ASP A 481 17.05 -17.17 -20.73
C ASP A 481 17.93 -17.51 -19.49
N ASN A 482 18.84 -16.61 -19.11
CA ASN A 482 19.74 -16.82 -17.98
C ASN A 482 19.22 -16.14 -16.70
N TYR A 483 18.45 -16.90 -15.92
CA TYR A 483 17.91 -16.45 -14.64
C TYR A 483 18.86 -16.64 -13.45
N SER A 484 20.17 -16.80 -13.67
CA SER A 484 21.14 -17.05 -12.59
C SER A 484 21.09 -15.99 -11.48
N ASP A 485 20.99 -14.71 -11.82
CA ASP A 485 20.94 -13.63 -10.82
C ASP A 485 19.63 -13.68 -10.02
N HIS A 486 18.50 -13.96 -10.65
CA HIS A 486 17.21 -14.17 -9.99
C HIS A 486 17.26 -15.35 -9.03
N ILE A 487 17.83 -16.49 -9.47
CA ILE A 487 17.99 -17.69 -8.64
C ILE A 487 18.85 -17.37 -7.41
N HIS A 488 19.98 -16.68 -7.58
CA HIS A 488 20.85 -16.31 -6.45
C HIS A 488 20.19 -15.33 -5.50
N PHE A 489 19.39 -14.39 -6.02
CA PHE A 489 18.67 -13.43 -5.19
C PHE A 489 17.58 -14.16 -4.38
N LEU A 490 16.77 -14.97 -5.06
CA LEU A 490 15.72 -15.74 -4.41
C LEU A 490 16.29 -16.73 -3.38
N ASP A 491 17.38 -17.42 -3.69
CA ASP A 491 18.10 -18.29 -2.74
C ASP A 491 18.56 -17.50 -1.50
N ALA A 492 19.06 -16.28 -1.65
CA ALA A 492 19.45 -15.47 -0.50
C ALA A 492 18.27 -15.08 0.40
N ILE A 493 17.11 -14.77 -0.21
CA ILE A 493 15.88 -14.44 0.50
C ILE A 493 15.29 -15.68 1.20
N ILE A 494 15.07 -16.77 0.46
CA ILE A 494 14.50 -18.01 0.99
C ILE A 494 15.39 -18.58 2.10
N TYR A 495 16.71 -18.57 1.92
CA TYR A 495 17.66 -18.99 2.96
C TYR A 495 17.45 -18.20 4.27
N ALA A 496 17.26 -16.88 4.17
CA ALA A 496 17.06 -16.02 5.32
C ALA A 496 15.70 -16.26 6.01
N LEU A 497 14.64 -16.51 5.25
CA LEU A 497 13.30 -16.85 5.76
C LEU A 497 13.31 -18.19 6.49
N GLU A 498 13.89 -19.22 5.86
CA GLU A 498 14.00 -20.57 6.42
C GLU A 498 14.88 -20.61 7.66
N THR A 499 16.02 -19.91 7.65
CA THR A 499 16.93 -19.82 8.82
C THR A 499 16.22 -19.22 10.03
N ASN A 500 15.31 -18.26 9.80
CA ASN A 500 14.54 -17.63 10.86
C ASN A 500 13.20 -18.31 11.17
N LEU A 501 12.84 -19.39 10.45
CA LEU A 501 11.57 -20.09 10.55
C LEU A 501 10.36 -19.15 10.43
N ILE A 502 10.42 -18.23 9.46
CA ILE A 502 9.37 -17.25 9.20
C ILE A 502 8.41 -17.77 8.12
N HIS A 503 7.11 -17.57 8.34
CA HIS A 503 6.08 -17.82 7.32
C HIS A 503 6.13 -16.70 6.28
N PHE A 504 5.78 -16.96 5.03
CA PHE A 504 5.84 -15.92 4.01
C PHE A 504 4.93 -16.20 2.81
N THR A 505 4.57 -15.13 2.11
CA THR A 505 3.93 -15.14 0.79
C THR A 505 4.79 -14.38 -0.21
N GLN A 506 5.20 -15.05 -1.28
CA GLN A 506 6.09 -14.48 -2.31
C GLN A 506 5.33 -13.56 -3.29
N VAL A 507 6.01 -12.59 -3.88
CA VAL A 507 5.53 -11.76 -5.01
C VAL A 507 6.46 -11.81 -6.21
#